data_AF-A0A8A8CX72-F1
#
_entry.id   AF-A0A8A8CX72-F1
#
_cell.length_a   1.000
_cell.length_b   1.000
_cell.length_c   1.000
_cell.angle_alpha   90.00
_cell.angle_beta   90.00
_cell.angle_gamma   90.00
#
_symmetry.space_group_name_H-M   'P 1'
#
loop_
_entity.id
_entity.type
_entity.pdbx_description
1 polymer ?
#
loop_
_entity_poly.entity_id
_entity_poly.type
_entity_poly.pdbx_seq_one_letter_code
_entity_poly.pdbx_strand_id
1 'polypeptide(L)'
;GVDSSDPNWEFAVVHNGIITNYKELKALLETKGFRFETETDTECIAKLAKYLYDQHPDIEFTVLAKAVIKELEGAFGLLLKSVHYPHEVIAARKGSPLVIGVKTSKKMKVDFVDVEYSEDGVLSAEQASQNAAAKKSATSLLAPPDKSLLHRSQSRAFLSDDGIPQPVEFFLSSDPSAIVEHTKKVLYLEDDDIAHIHEGQLNIHRLTKDDGTSNVRAIQTIELELQEIMKGKFDHFMQKEIFEQPESVVNTMRGRLDVANKKVTLGGLRQYISTIRRCRRIIFIACGTSYHSCMAVRGIFEELTEIPIAVELASDFLDRQAPVFRDDTCVFVSQSGETADSLMALRYCLERGALTVGCVNVVGSSISLLTHCGVHINAGPEIGVASTKAYTSQFVAMVMFALSLSEDRASKQERREEIMEGLGQISEQFKQILKLNDPIKELCAKFFKNQKSLLLLGRGAQFPTALEGALKIKEISYLHCEAVMSGELKHGVLALVDENLPIIMILTRDNLFTKSLNAYQQVIARGGRPIVICNHDDPEFSDALTEKINVPKTVDCLQGLLNVIPLQLISYWLAVGEGLNVDFPRNLAKSVTVE
;
A
#
# COMPACT_ATOMS: atom_id res chain seq x y z
N GLY A 1 9.69 3.16 16.07
CA GLY A 1 10.61 3.69 17.10
C GLY A 1 11.79 2.76 17.29
N VAL A 2 12.90 3.28 17.85
CA VAL A 2 14.01 2.49 18.39
C VAL A 2 14.24 2.98 19.81
N ASP A 3 14.08 2.12 20.80
CA ASP A 3 14.19 2.48 22.21
C ASP A 3 14.87 1.38 23.02
N SER A 4 15.32 1.74 24.23
CA SER A 4 16.10 0.87 25.11
C SER A 4 15.51 0.78 26.53
N SER A 5 15.84 -0.30 27.24
CA SER A 5 15.38 -0.52 28.61
C SER A 5 16.04 0.39 29.63
N ASP A 6 17.26 0.85 29.38
CA ASP A 6 18.11 1.56 30.34
C ASP A 6 19.35 2.12 29.61
N PRO A 7 20.14 3.00 30.26
CA PRO A 7 21.34 3.57 29.65
C PRO A 7 22.39 2.56 29.18
N ASN A 8 22.39 1.33 29.68
CA ASN A 8 23.31 0.26 29.25
C ASN A 8 22.74 -0.61 28.12
N TRP A 9 21.53 -0.32 27.64
CA TRP A 9 20.88 -1.05 26.55
C TRP A 9 20.76 -2.56 26.84
N GLU A 10 20.35 -2.95 28.06
CA GLU A 10 20.19 -4.36 28.40
C GLU A 10 19.18 -5.06 27.46
N PHE A 11 18.10 -4.37 27.12
CA PHE A 11 17.15 -4.72 26.08
C PHE A 11 16.97 -3.55 25.11
N ALA A 12 16.92 -3.88 23.82
CA ALA A 12 16.73 -2.93 22.73
C ALA A 12 15.57 -3.39 21.84
N VAL A 13 14.71 -2.46 21.45
CA VAL A 13 13.52 -2.73 20.64
C VAL A 13 13.50 -1.82 19.42
N VAL A 14 13.16 -2.40 18.27
CA VAL A 14 12.68 -1.67 17.08
C VAL A 14 11.21 -2.02 16.90
N HIS A 15 10.36 -1.02 16.69
CA HIS A 15 8.91 -1.19 16.65
C HIS A 15 8.27 -0.36 15.53
N ASN A 16 7.43 -0.99 14.71
CA ASN A 16 6.55 -0.34 13.75
C ASN A 16 5.09 -0.61 14.12
N GLY A 17 4.34 0.44 14.44
CA GLY A 17 2.95 0.34 14.86
C GLY A 17 2.63 1.29 16.01
N ILE A 18 1.53 1.04 16.71
CA ILE A 18 1.10 1.76 17.91
C ILE A 18 0.70 0.76 18.98
N ILE A 19 1.26 0.93 20.18
CA ILE A 19 0.82 0.22 21.39
C ILE A 19 -0.29 1.04 22.05
N THR A 20 -1.53 0.56 21.97
CA THR A 20 -2.71 1.33 22.40
C THR A 20 -2.81 1.44 23.92
N ASN A 21 -2.30 0.45 24.66
CA ASN A 21 -2.31 0.40 26.12
C ASN A 21 -0.98 0.89 26.76
N TYR A 22 -0.19 1.69 26.05
CA TYR A 22 1.12 2.14 26.54
C TYR A 22 1.02 2.99 27.82
N LYS A 23 -0.10 3.70 28.02
CA LYS A 23 -0.31 4.55 29.21
C LYS A 23 -0.47 3.70 30.47
N GLU A 24 -1.24 2.62 30.39
CA GLU A 24 -1.40 1.66 31.48
C GLU A 24 -0.05 0.99 31.81
N LEU A 25 0.68 0.55 30.78
CA LEU A 25 2.00 -0.07 30.94
C LEU A 25 3.01 0.90 31.55
N LYS A 26 3.04 2.15 31.08
CA LYS A 26 3.92 3.20 31.62
C LYS A 26 3.65 3.46 33.10
N ALA A 27 2.38 3.65 33.46
CA ALA A 27 1.99 3.87 34.85
C ALA A 27 2.38 2.68 35.75
N LEU A 28 2.16 1.44 35.29
CA LEU A 28 2.59 0.24 36.00
C LEU A 28 4.11 0.25 36.23
N LEU A 29 4.91 0.45 35.18
CA LEU A 29 6.37 0.38 35.24
C LEU A 29 6.97 1.52 36.09
N GLU A 30 6.38 2.71 36.06
CA GLU A 30 6.75 3.82 36.94
C GLU A 30 6.54 3.47 38.43
N THR A 31 5.44 2.78 38.78
CA THR A 31 5.24 2.30 40.17
C THR A 31 6.26 1.23 40.59
N LYS A 32 6.88 0.54 39.62
CA LYS A 32 7.95 -0.44 39.84
C LYS A 32 9.35 0.19 39.84
N GLY A 33 9.46 1.51 39.71
CA GLY A 33 10.71 2.25 39.82
C GLY A 33 11.45 2.49 38.51
N PHE A 34 10.85 2.14 37.37
CA PHE A 34 11.40 2.49 36.05
C PHE A 34 11.21 3.97 35.77
N ARG A 35 12.22 4.59 35.14
CA ARG A 35 12.13 5.96 34.64
C ARG A 35 12.09 5.91 33.11
N PHE A 36 11.19 6.70 32.54
CA PHE A 36 11.05 6.85 31.10
C PHE A 36 11.85 8.06 30.62
N GLU A 37 12.53 7.89 29.51
CA GLU A 37 13.39 8.91 28.89
C GLU A 37 12.73 9.53 27.66
N THR A 38 11.74 8.86 27.08
CA THR A 38 11.03 9.31 25.89
C THR A 38 9.51 9.38 26.11
N GLU A 39 8.84 10.01 25.14
CA GLU A 39 7.39 10.05 25.05
C GLU A 39 6.85 8.96 24.10
N THR A 40 7.70 8.04 23.64
CA THR A 40 7.29 6.98 22.73
C THR A 40 6.54 5.87 23.48
N ASP A 41 5.59 5.27 22.80
CA ASP A 41 4.95 4.03 23.22
C ASP A 41 5.94 2.86 23.23
N THR A 42 6.94 2.92 22.34
CA THR A 42 7.95 1.88 22.10
C THR A 42 8.86 1.66 23.32
N GLU A 43 9.20 2.70 24.08
CA GLU A 43 10.02 2.55 25.30
C GLU A 43 9.36 1.60 26.31
N CYS A 44 8.03 1.58 26.39
CA CYS A 44 7.29 0.69 27.29
C CYS A 44 7.61 -0.79 27.04
N ILE A 45 7.83 -1.18 25.78
CA ILE A 45 8.14 -2.57 25.40
C ILE A 45 9.51 -2.97 25.98
N ALA A 46 10.52 -2.11 25.82
CA ALA A 46 11.88 -2.40 26.31
C ALA A 46 11.93 -2.43 27.85
N LYS A 47 11.26 -1.49 28.52
CA LYS A 47 11.14 -1.46 29.99
C LYS A 47 10.38 -2.68 30.52
N LEU A 48 9.31 -3.11 29.85
CA LEU A 48 8.55 -4.30 30.23
C LEU A 48 9.39 -5.58 30.10
N ALA A 49 10.16 -5.72 29.03
CA ALA A 49 11.09 -6.84 28.85
C ALA A 49 12.11 -6.91 30.01
N LYS A 50 12.70 -5.76 30.37
CA LYS A 50 13.62 -5.68 31.52
C LYS A 50 12.93 -6.02 32.84
N TYR A 51 11.74 -5.49 33.10
CA TYR A 51 10.98 -5.77 34.31
C TYR A 51 10.74 -7.28 34.51
N LEU A 52 10.33 -7.98 33.45
CA LEU A 52 10.09 -9.42 33.49
C LEU A 52 11.40 -10.22 33.68
N TYR A 53 12.49 -9.78 33.06
CA TYR A 53 13.81 -10.40 33.24
C TYR A 53 14.35 -10.21 34.66
N ASP A 54 14.23 -9.01 35.23
CA ASP A 54 14.70 -8.72 36.59
C ASP A 54 13.94 -9.56 37.65
N GLN A 55 12.70 -9.97 37.36
CA GLN A 55 11.95 -10.90 38.21
C GLN A 55 12.37 -12.36 38.03
N HIS A 56 12.85 -12.73 36.84
CA HIS A 56 13.23 -14.09 36.47
C HIS A 56 14.52 -14.12 35.65
N PRO A 57 15.71 -13.98 36.28
CA PRO A 57 16.98 -13.84 35.55
C PRO A 57 17.37 -15.05 34.69
N ASP A 58 16.81 -16.24 34.95
CA ASP A 58 17.09 -17.48 34.20
C ASP A 58 16.00 -17.81 33.15
N ILE A 59 15.11 -16.87 32.81
CA ILE A 59 14.04 -17.09 31.84
C ILE A 59 14.60 -17.26 30.41
N GLU A 60 14.05 -18.17 29.63
CA GLU A 60 14.39 -18.29 28.20
C GLU A 60 13.86 -17.08 27.42
N PHE A 61 14.60 -16.63 26.40
CA PHE A 61 14.26 -15.40 25.67
C PHE A 61 12.89 -15.48 24.98
N THR A 62 12.53 -16.65 24.46
CA THR A 62 11.21 -16.91 23.86
C THR A 62 10.08 -16.79 24.86
N VAL A 63 10.28 -17.26 26.09
CA VAL A 63 9.27 -17.20 27.17
C VAL A 63 9.10 -15.75 27.64
N LEU A 64 10.21 -15.02 27.79
CA LEU A 64 10.19 -13.58 28.08
C LEU A 64 9.40 -12.83 26.99
N ALA A 65 9.74 -13.04 25.72
CA ALA A 65 9.08 -12.38 24.61
C ALA A 65 7.58 -12.69 24.55
N LYS A 66 7.19 -13.96 24.74
CA LYS A 66 5.78 -14.37 24.84
C LYS A 66 5.04 -13.63 25.95
N ALA A 67 5.67 -13.45 27.11
CA ALA A 67 5.10 -12.72 28.23
C ALA A 67 4.96 -11.22 27.92
N VAL A 68 5.97 -10.59 27.30
CA VAL A 68 5.89 -9.20 26.85
C VAL A 68 4.73 -9.01 25.87
N ILE A 69 4.70 -9.81 24.79
CA ILE A 69 3.73 -9.69 23.69
C ILE A 69 2.28 -9.87 24.18
N LYS A 70 2.07 -10.71 25.19
CA LYS A 70 0.74 -10.93 25.79
C LYS A 70 0.18 -9.68 26.46
N GLU A 71 1.02 -8.82 27.01
CA GLU A 71 0.61 -7.58 27.70
C GLU A 71 0.47 -6.40 26.72
N LEU A 72 0.87 -6.55 25.46
CA LEU A 72 0.76 -5.49 24.45
C LEU A 72 -0.60 -5.52 23.76
N GLU A 73 -1.25 -4.36 23.70
CA GLU A 73 -2.45 -4.13 22.88
C GLU A 73 -2.13 -3.19 21.72
N GLY A 74 -2.80 -3.38 20.59
CA GLY A 74 -2.63 -2.57 19.39
C GLY A 74 -2.08 -3.35 18.20
N ALA A 75 -1.46 -2.62 17.28
CA ALA A 75 -0.83 -3.18 16.08
C ALA A 75 0.67 -2.89 16.12
N PHE A 76 1.50 -3.92 16.00
CA PHE A 76 2.95 -3.82 16.11
C PHE A 76 3.67 -4.86 15.24
N GLY A 77 4.83 -4.47 14.72
CA GLY A 77 5.86 -5.34 14.18
C GLY A 77 7.14 -4.97 14.90
N LEU A 78 7.69 -5.89 15.70
CA LEU A 78 8.79 -5.59 16.60
C LEU A 78 9.95 -6.56 16.46
N LEU A 79 11.15 -6.03 16.70
CA LEU A 79 12.39 -6.77 16.87
C LEU A 79 12.92 -6.50 18.27
N LEU A 80 13.23 -7.55 19.02
CA LEU A 80 13.77 -7.47 20.37
C LEU A 80 15.15 -8.14 20.41
N LYS A 81 16.13 -7.44 21.00
CA LYS A 81 17.50 -7.92 21.23
C LYS A 81 17.93 -7.59 22.66
N SER A 82 18.82 -8.40 23.22
CA SER A 82 19.35 -8.19 24.56
C SER A 82 20.82 -8.57 24.66
N VAL A 83 21.52 -7.97 25.63
CA VAL A 83 22.88 -8.38 26.02
C VAL A 83 22.90 -9.69 26.82
N HIS A 84 21.77 -10.04 27.47
CA HIS A 84 21.62 -11.27 28.26
C HIS A 84 21.43 -12.51 27.39
N TYR A 85 20.94 -12.31 26.15
CA TYR A 85 20.74 -13.35 25.13
C TYR A 85 21.60 -13.07 23.90
N PRO A 86 22.94 -13.21 24.00
CA PRO A 86 23.84 -12.90 22.90
C PRO A 86 23.58 -13.86 21.73
N HIS A 87 23.66 -13.33 20.50
CA HIS A 87 23.39 -14.07 19.26
C HIS A 87 21.94 -14.50 19.02
N GLU A 88 21.00 -14.01 19.83
CA GLU A 88 19.57 -14.25 19.65
C GLU A 88 18.83 -12.99 19.20
N VAL A 89 17.77 -13.19 18.42
CA VAL A 89 16.82 -12.13 18.03
C VAL A 89 15.41 -12.69 18.07
N ILE A 90 14.49 -11.92 18.65
CA ILE A 90 13.05 -12.19 18.58
C ILE A 90 12.42 -11.20 17.61
N ALA A 91 11.55 -11.71 16.75
CA ALA A 91 10.71 -10.93 15.85
C ALA A 91 9.25 -11.32 16.05
N ALA A 92 8.38 -10.34 16.26
CA ALA A 92 6.97 -10.60 16.49
C ALA A 92 6.09 -9.63 15.70
N ARG A 93 4.93 -10.12 15.25
CA ARG A 93 3.99 -9.36 14.43
C ARG A 93 2.57 -9.48 14.95
N LYS A 94 1.85 -8.36 14.91
CA LYS A 94 0.40 -8.26 15.05
C LYS A 94 -0.09 -7.02 14.31
N GLY A 95 -0.71 -7.17 13.14
CA GLY A 95 -1.28 -6.06 12.35
C GLY A 95 -0.28 -5.21 11.57
N SER A 96 1.03 -5.30 11.81
CA SER A 96 2.08 -4.56 11.08
C SER A 96 2.97 -5.52 10.27
N PRO A 97 3.26 -5.28 8.98
CA PRO A 97 4.08 -6.17 8.16
C PRO A 97 5.47 -6.47 8.75
N LEU A 98 5.86 -7.74 8.70
CA LEU A 98 7.19 -8.21 9.09
C LEU A 98 7.58 -9.42 8.23
N VAL A 99 8.76 -9.34 7.62
CA VAL A 99 9.29 -10.32 6.67
C VAL A 99 10.73 -10.69 7.03
N ILE A 100 11.05 -11.98 6.89
CA ILE A 100 12.37 -12.55 7.16
C ILE A 100 12.99 -13.04 5.85
N GLY A 101 14.05 -12.39 5.40
CA GLY A 101 14.92 -12.83 4.33
C GLY A 101 15.89 -13.90 4.79
N VAL A 102 16.06 -14.94 3.99
CA VAL A 102 17.01 -16.03 4.27
C VAL A 102 18.02 -16.11 3.13
N LYS A 103 19.31 -16.11 3.48
CA LYS A 103 20.40 -16.36 2.54
C LYS A 103 21.26 -17.52 3.04
N THR A 104 21.33 -18.56 2.23
CA THR A 104 22.13 -19.76 2.49
C THR A 104 23.14 -19.96 1.35
N SER A 105 24.30 -20.52 1.66
CA SER A 105 25.35 -20.81 0.67
C SER A 105 25.04 -22.02 -0.21
N LYS A 106 24.36 -23.06 0.32
CA LYS A 106 23.81 -24.18 -0.46
C LYS A 106 22.29 -24.13 -0.50
N LYS A 107 21.69 -24.96 -1.37
CA LYS A 107 20.24 -25.10 -1.47
C LYS A 107 19.65 -25.63 -0.16
N MET A 108 18.52 -25.04 0.24
CA MET A 108 17.72 -25.50 1.37
C MET A 108 16.97 -26.78 1.00
N LYS A 109 16.82 -27.68 1.97
CA LYS A 109 16.12 -28.96 1.77
C LYS A 109 14.60 -28.82 1.76
N VAL A 110 14.10 -27.82 2.49
CA VAL A 110 12.68 -27.57 2.69
C VAL A 110 12.42 -26.07 2.58
N ASP A 111 11.40 -25.68 1.82
CA ASP A 111 11.01 -24.28 1.62
C ASP A 111 9.86 -23.86 2.57
N PHE A 112 9.81 -24.42 3.78
CA PHE A 112 8.86 -24.02 4.83
C PHE A 112 9.43 -24.20 6.23
N VAL A 113 8.89 -23.44 7.19
CA VAL A 113 9.20 -23.51 8.63
C VAL A 113 7.94 -23.93 9.37
N ASP A 114 8.07 -24.91 10.27
CA ASP A 114 6.97 -25.39 11.11
C ASP A 114 6.66 -24.36 12.22
N VAL A 115 5.37 -24.19 12.51
CA VAL A 115 4.89 -23.33 13.61
C VAL A 115 4.68 -24.19 14.85
N GLU A 116 5.39 -23.85 15.92
CA GLU A 116 5.29 -24.50 17.21
C GLU A 116 4.22 -23.84 18.08
N TYR A 117 3.30 -24.67 18.58
CA TYR A 117 2.30 -24.24 19.53
C TYR A 117 2.75 -24.58 20.95
N SER A 118 2.47 -23.67 21.88
CA SER A 118 2.66 -23.93 23.30
C SER A 118 1.55 -24.91 23.74
N GLU A 119 1.84 -26.22 23.91
CA GLU A 119 0.82 -27.22 24.32
C GLU A 119 0.47 -27.19 25.82
N ASP A 120 1.16 -26.39 26.63
CA ASP A 120 0.82 -26.22 28.04
C ASP A 120 0.34 -24.81 28.30
N GLY A 121 -0.85 -24.68 28.93
CA GLY A 121 -1.31 -23.42 29.50
C GLY A 121 -0.17 -22.79 30.30
N VAL A 122 0.18 -21.57 29.93
CA VAL A 122 1.34 -20.84 30.46
C VAL A 122 1.30 -20.89 31.98
N LEU A 123 2.23 -21.64 32.57
CA LEU A 123 2.40 -21.71 34.02
C LEU A 123 2.70 -20.29 34.52
N SER A 124 2.04 -19.91 35.62
CA SER A 124 2.34 -18.65 36.30
C SER A 124 3.83 -18.54 36.63
N ALA A 125 4.36 -17.31 36.69
CA ALA A 125 5.72 -17.00 37.11
C ALA A 125 6.20 -17.80 38.36
N GLU A 126 5.29 -18.08 39.29
CA GLU A 126 5.55 -18.88 40.50
C GLU A 126 5.76 -20.39 40.21
N GLN A 127 5.09 -20.95 39.22
CA GLN A 127 5.15 -22.38 38.88
C GLN A 127 6.35 -22.74 37.99
N ALA A 128 6.85 -21.82 37.17
CA ALA A 128 8.09 -22.00 36.41
C ALA A 128 9.32 -22.16 37.33
N SER A 129 9.35 -21.40 38.42
CA SER A 129 10.35 -21.46 39.49
C SER A 129 10.37 -22.84 40.20
N GLN A 130 9.21 -23.40 40.51
CA GLN A 130 9.10 -24.70 41.18
C GLN A 130 9.57 -25.87 40.31
N ASN A 131 9.34 -25.81 39.00
CA ASN A 131 9.79 -26.85 38.06
C ASN A 131 11.31 -26.84 37.83
N ALA A 132 11.96 -25.68 37.90
CA ALA A 132 13.41 -25.57 37.85
C ALA A 132 14.09 -26.14 39.13
N ALA A 133 13.47 -25.98 40.29
CA ALA A 133 13.95 -26.53 41.56
C ALA A 133 13.83 -28.07 41.62
N ALA A 134 12.75 -28.65 41.07
CA ALA A 134 12.53 -30.09 41.06
C ALA A 134 13.50 -30.87 40.15
N LYS A 135 14.02 -30.24 39.08
CA LYS A 135 15.02 -30.87 38.18
C LYS A 135 16.40 -31.05 38.83
N LYS A 136 16.73 -30.29 39.89
CA LYS A 136 18.03 -30.43 40.60
C LYS A 136 18.08 -31.61 41.58
N SER A 137 16.95 -32.25 41.92
CA SER A 137 16.89 -33.31 42.95
C SER A 137 16.69 -34.73 42.43
N ALA A 138 16.67 -34.97 41.11
CA ALA A 138 16.36 -36.27 40.54
C ALA A 138 17.61 -37.08 40.12
N THR A 139 18.44 -37.47 41.09
CA THR A 139 19.38 -38.59 40.93
C THR A 139 18.71 -39.87 41.43
N SER A 140 17.86 -40.49 40.60
CA SER A 140 17.37 -41.85 40.85
C SER A 140 17.33 -42.64 39.55
N LEU A 141 18.01 -43.79 39.56
CA LEU A 141 18.36 -44.66 38.42
C LEU A 141 17.19 -45.45 37.81
N LEU A 142 15.93 -45.05 38.01
CA LEU A 142 14.74 -45.76 37.55
C LEU A 142 13.60 -44.84 37.07
N ALA A 143 13.93 -43.77 36.33
CA ALA A 143 12.92 -42.94 35.65
C ALA A 143 12.62 -43.49 34.23
N PRO A 144 11.35 -43.44 33.76
CA PRO A 144 11.00 -43.82 32.39
C PRO A 144 11.71 -42.91 31.37
N PRO A 145 11.92 -43.36 30.11
CA PRO A 145 12.74 -42.62 29.16
C PRO A 145 12.23 -41.18 28.99
N ASP A 146 13.18 -40.27 29.09
CA ASP A 146 12.97 -38.83 29.12
C ASP A 146 12.25 -38.37 27.84
N LYS A 147 11.03 -37.84 27.97
CA LYS A 147 10.25 -37.26 26.86
C LYS A 147 10.95 -36.04 26.24
N SER A 148 11.99 -35.51 26.88
CA SER A 148 12.88 -34.47 26.35
C SER A 148 13.61 -34.89 25.06
N LEU A 149 13.77 -36.19 24.81
CA LEU A 149 14.40 -36.71 23.60
C LEU A 149 13.50 -36.68 22.35
N LEU A 150 12.22 -36.29 22.49
CA LEU A 150 11.28 -36.13 21.38
C LEU A 150 11.19 -34.68 20.85
N HIS A 151 11.80 -33.69 21.54
CA HIS A 151 11.95 -32.33 21.01
C HIS A 151 13.13 -32.25 20.04
N ARG A 152 13.01 -32.93 18.90
CA ARG A 152 13.93 -32.76 17.76
C ARG A 152 13.24 -31.93 16.68
N SER A 153 12.79 -30.73 17.02
CA SER A 153 12.42 -29.69 16.05
C SER A 153 13.64 -28.83 15.71
N GLN A 154 14.71 -29.48 15.21
CA GLN A 154 15.62 -28.71 14.35
C GLN A 154 14.79 -28.31 13.15
N SER A 155 14.60 -27.01 12.93
CA SER A 155 13.97 -26.49 11.72
C SER A 155 14.67 -27.09 10.50
N ARG A 156 14.05 -28.13 9.92
CA ARG A 156 14.63 -28.97 8.85
C ARG A 156 14.97 -28.16 7.60
N ALA A 157 14.44 -26.94 7.51
CA ALA A 157 14.67 -25.97 6.46
C ALA A 157 16.15 -25.62 6.24
N PHE A 158 16.95 -25.51 7.31
CA PHE A 158 18.30 -24.93 7.25
C PHE A 158 19.45 -25.95 7.30
N LEU A 159 19.14 -27.25 7.22
CA LEU A 159 20.13 -28.32 7.08
C LEU A 159 20.55 -28.49 5.61
N SER A 160 21.84 -28.74 5.36
CA SER A 160 22.32 -29.19 4.04
C SER A 160 21.80 -30.59 3.68
N ASP A 161 21.87 -30.97 2.41
CA ASP A 161 21.66 -32.35 1.97
C ASP A 161 22.54 -33.36 2.73
N ASP A 162 23.71 -32.90 3.22
CA ASP A 162 24.69 -33.69 3.99
C ASP A 162 24.43 -33.67 5.51
N GLY A 163 23.42 -32.96 6.01
CA GLY A 163 23.10 -32.85 7.44
C GLY A 163 24.07 -31.98 8.27
N ILE A 164 24.91 -31.18 7.61
CA ILE A 164 25.90 -30.29 8.25
C ILE A 164 25.29 -28.87 8.37
N PRO A 165 25.42 -28.19 9.53
CA PRO A 165 25.01 -26.80 9.69
C PRO A 165 25.70 -25.90 8.67
N GLN A 166 24.92 -25.10 7.94
CA GLN A 166 25.47 -24.15 6.96
C GLN A 166 25.55 -22.75 7.56
N PRO A 167 26.47 -21.89 7.08
CA PRO A 167 26.37 -20.46 7.33
C PRO A 167 25.06 -19.93 6.73
N VAL A 168 24.25 -19.29 7.58
CA VAL A 168 22.96 -18.68 7.21
C VAL A 168 22.98 -17.22 7.65
N GLU A 169 22.51 -16.33 6.77
CA GLU A 169 22.27 -14.93 7.08
C GLU A 169 20.75 -14.69 7.07
N PHE A 170 20.24 -14.11 8.16
CA PHE A 170 18.84 -13.71 8.29
C PHE A 170 18.71 -12.18 8.22
N PHE A 171 17.77 -11.70 7.42
CA PHE A 171 17.49 -10.27 7.24
C PHE A 171 16.05 -10.01 7.67
N LEU A 172 15.83 -9.12 8.64
CA LEU A 172 14.49 -8.81 9.12
C LEU A 172 14.11 -7.40 8.69
N SER A 173 12.94 -7.25 8.08
CA SER A 173 12.43 -5.97 7.60
C SER A 173 10.91 -5.92 7.67
N SER A 174 10.34 -4.72 7.75
CA SER A 174 8.90 -4.52 7.52
C SER A 174 8.53 -4.52 6.04
N ASP A 175 9.50 -4.24 5.16
CA ASP A 175 9.32 -4.21 3.71
C ASP A 175 10.38 -5.07 2.99
N PRO A 176 9.98 -5.94 2.04
CA PRO A 176 10.92 -6.80 1.30
C PRO A 176 11.95 -6.04 0.44
N SER A 177 11.70 -4.78 0.09
CA SER A 177 12.64 -3.96 -0.70
C SER A 177 13.99 -3.77 -0.02
N ALA A 178 14.03 -3.76 1.32
CA ALA A 178 15.29 -3.70 2.08
C ALA A 178 16.05 -5.05 2.10
N ILE A 179 15.41 -6.15 1.69
CA ILE A 179 15.99 -7.50 1.71
C ILE A 179 16.47 -7.91 0.31
N VAL A 180 15.85 -7.40 -0.75
CA VAL A 180 16.05 -7.88 -2.13
C VAL A 180 17.49 -7.76 -2.64
N GLU A 181 18.28 -6.82 -2.10
CA GLU A 181 19.70 -6.68 -2.42
C GLU A 181 20.56 -7.83 -1.88
N HIS A 182 20.08 -8.51 -0.83
CA HIS A 182 20.78 -9.62 -0.19
C HIS A 182 20.21 -10.98 -0.61
N THR A 183 18.88 -11.13 -0.66
CA THR A 183 18.22 -12.40 -1.00
C THR A 183 16.82 -12.19 -1.57
N LYS A 184 16.43 -13.07 -2.49
CA LYS A 184 15.05 -13.15 -3.01
C LYS A 184 14.17 -14.13 -2.23
N LYS A 185 14.74 -14.93 -1.33
CA LYS A 185 14.00 -15.89 -0.52
C LYS A 185 13.53 -15.21 0.77
N VAL A 186 12.22 -15.14 0.95
CA VAL A 186 11.61 -14.50 2.13
C VAL A 186 10.51 -15.35 2.75
N LEU A 187 10.29 -15.14 4.04
CA LEU A 187 9.21 -15.70 4.81
C LEU A 187 8.40 -14.55 5.41
N TYR A 188 7.11 -14.48 5.10
CA TYR A 188 6.19 -13.51 5.68
C TYR A 188 5.65 -14.06 7.00
N LEU A 189 5.77 -13.28 8.08
CA LEU A 189 5.13 -13.60 9.35
C LEU A 189 3.65 -13.24 9.28
N GLU A 190 2.82 -14.03 9.94
CA GLU A 190 1.40 -13.76 10.17
C GLU A 190 1.19 -13.06 11.52
N ASP A 191 -0.04 -12.64 11.79
CA ASP A 191 -0.39 -12.11 13.11
C ASP A 191 -0.19 -13.19 14.19
N ASP A 192 0.28 -12.72 15.36
CA ASP A 192 0.64 -13.50 16.54
C ASP A 192 1.80 -14.49 16.35
N ASP A 193 2.52 -14.41 15.23
CA ASP A 193 3.78 -15.14 15.04
C ASP A 193 4.90 -14.51 15.88
N ILE A 194 5.67 -15.37 16.54
CA ILE A 194 6.88 -15.02 17.29
C ILE A 194 8.02 -15.85 16.73
N ALA A 195 8.80 -15.25 15.84
CA ALA A 195 10.01 -15.83 15.29
C ALA A 195 11.18 -15.65 16.25
N HIS A 196 11.87 -16.75 16.56
CA HIS A 196 13.08 -16.80 17.35
C HIS A 196 14.23 -17.29 16.50
N ILE A 197 15.26 -16.44 16.38
CA ILE A 197 16.49 -16.76 15.68
C ILE A 197 17.58 -16.96 16.72
N HIS A 198 18.10 -18.18 16.82
CA HIS A 198 19.18 -18.56 17.73
C HIS A 198 20.05 -19.65 17.10
N GLU A 199 21.36 -19.64 17.38
CA GLU A 199 22.32 -20.64 16.88
C GLU A 199 22.23 -20.93 15.35
N GLY A 200 21.85 -19.92 14.55
CA GLY A 200 21.68 -20.06 13.10
C GLY A 200 20.41 -20.80 12.66
N GLN A 201 19.46 -21.04 13.57
CA GLN A 201 18.14 -21.62 13.32
C GLN A 201 17.06 -20.55 13.45
N LEU A 202 15.96 -20.72 12.69
CA LEU A 202 14.76 -19.90 12.79
C LEU A 202 13.61 -20.82 13.21
N ASN A 203 13.02 -20.54 14.37
CA ASN A 203 11.84 -21.23 14.90
C ASN A 203 10.68 -20.23 15.00
N ILE A 204 9.47 -20.66 14.67
CA ILE A 204 8.27 -19.80 14.74
C ILE A 204 7.35 -20.37 15.80
N HIS A 205 6.98 -19.55 16.77
CA HIS A 205 6.08 -19.91 17.85
C HIS A 205 4.79 -19.10 17.79
N ARG A 206 3.68 -19.70 18.25
CA ARG A 206 2.40 -18.99 18.46
C ARG A 206 1.83 -19.26 19.85
N LEU A 207 1.12 -18.27 20.40
CA LEU A 207 0.50 -18.36 21.73
C LEU A 207 -0.79 -19.19 21.73
N THR A 208 -1.63 -19.00 20.72
CA THR A 208 -2.93 -19.69 20.58
C THR A 208 -3.01 -20.46 19.26
N LYS A 209 -3.78 -21.53 19.25
CA LYS A 209 -4.12 -22.26 18.04
C LYS A 209 -5.53 -21.85 17.63
N ASP A 210 -5.62 -20.93 16.66
CA ASP A 210 -6.89 -20.51 16.10
C ASP A 210 -7.30 -21.44 14.95
N ASP A 211 -8.59 -21.78 14.89
CA ASP A 211 -9.17 -22.61 13.85
C ASP A 211 -9.08 -21.88 12.49
N GLY A 212 -8.10 -22.29 11.67
CA GLY A 212 -7.92 -21.78 10.30
C GLY A 212 -6.49 -21.38 9.95
N THR A 213 -5.58 -21.29 10.93
CA THR A 213 -4.20 -20.89 10.65
C THR A 213 -3.30 -22.05 10.20
N SER A 214 -2.42 -21.78 9.24
CA SER A 214 -1.46 -22.78 8.74
C SER A 214 -0.43 -23.13 9.81
N ASN A 215 -0.13 -24.42 9.97
CA ASN A 215 0.95 -24.90 10.85
C ASN A 215 2.35 -24.72 10.23
N VAL A 216 2.43 -24.18 9.02
CA VAL A 216 3.69 -23.94 8.31
C VAL A 216 3.71 -22.55 7.69
N ARG A 217 4.88 -21.92 7.69
CA ARG A 217 5.17 -20.69 6.95
C ARG A 217 6.05 -21.03 5.75
N ALA A 218 5.55 -20.74 4.55
CA ALA A 218 6.26 -21.00 3.32
C ALA A 218 7.33 -19.93 3.05
N ILE A 219 8.51 -20.36 2.62
CA ILE A 219 9.55 -19.50 2.08
C ILE A 219 9.25 -19.28 0.61
N GLN A 220 8.97 -18.04 0.25
CA GLN A 220 8.59 -17.62 -1.09
C GLN A 220 9.78 -16.96 -1.78
N THR A 221 9.82 -17.06 -3.10
CA THR A 221 10.78 -16.30 -3.91
C THR A 221 10.09 -15.06 -4.43
N ILE A 222 10.61 -13.89 -4.07
CA ILE A 222 10.07 -12.62 -4.55
C ILE A 222 10.52 -12.40 -6.00
N GLU A 223 9.58 -11.99 -6.86
CA GLU A 223 9.85 -11.63 -8.25
C GLU A 223 10.45 -10.22 -8.43
N LEU A 224 10.60 -9.44 -7.36
CA LEU A 224 11.20 -8.11 -7.40
C LEU A 224 12.64 -8.15 -7.94
N GLU A 225 12.97 -7.18 -8.80
CA GLU A 225 14.34 -6.95 -9.26
C GLU A 225 14.93 -5.69 -8.62
N LEU A 226 16.23 -5.73 -8.27
CA LEU A 226 16.92 -4.61 -7.63
C LEU A 226 16.81 -3.30 -8.45
N GLN A 227 16.80 -3.41 -9.79
CA GLN A 227 16.67 -2.26 -10.69
C GLN A 227 15.33 -1.52 -10.52
N GLU A 228 14.26 -2.22 -10.11
CA GLU A 228 12.95 -1.64 -9.89
C GLU A 228 12.91 -0.71 -8.67
N ILE A 229 13.80 -0.91 -7.70
CA ILE A 229 13.89 -0.09 -6.48
C ILE A 229 15.05 0.92 -6.51
N MET A 230 15.80 1.01 -7.60
CA MET A 230 16.87 2.01 -7.80
C MET A 230 16.39 3.17 -8.68
N LYS A 231 16.92 4.38 -8.47
CA LYS A 231 16.58 5.56 -9.30
C LYS A 231 17.07 5.44 -10.74
N GLY A 232 18.14 4.67 -10.98
CA GLY A 232 18.74 4.50 -12.30
C GLY A 232 19.27 5.82 -12.84
N LYS A 233 18.76 6.26 -14.00
CA LYS A 233 19.17 7.49 -14.70
C LYS A 233 18.43 8.76 -14.25
N PHE A 234 17.51 8.64 -13.30
CA PHE A 234 16.66 9.75 -12.85
C PHE A 234 17.15 10.31 -11.51
N ASP A 235 16.88 11.58 -11.27
CA ASP A 235 17.29 12.26 -10.03
C ASP A 235 16.40 11.84 -8.84
N HIS A 236 15.14 11.52 -9.13
CA HIS A 236 14.10 11.23 -8.15
C HIS A 236 13.31 9.97 -8.53
N PHE A 237 12.81 9.25 -7.52
CA PHE A 237 11.91 8.10 -7.72
C PHE A 237 10.61 8.53 -8.38
N MET A 238 10.01 9.64 -7.95
CA MET A 238 8.78 10.15 -8.58
C MET A 238 8.98 10.41 -10.08
N GLN A 239 10.14 10.96 -10.48
CA GLN A 239 10.45 11.18 -11.89
C GLN A 239 10.57 9.85 -12.64
N LYS A 240 11.34 8.90 -12.10
CA LYS A 240 11.45 7.55 -12.67
C LYS A 240 10.06 6.93 -12.88
N GLU A 241 9.23 6.95 -11.85
CA GLU A 241 7.92 6.30 -11.83
C GLU A 241 6.94 6.94 -12.81
N ILE A 242 6.98 8.27 -12.99
CA ILE A 242 6.21 8.95 -14.04
C ILE A 242 6.62 8.45 -15.43
N PHE A 243 7.93 8.31 -15.66
CA PHE A 243 8.48 7.91 -16.95
C PHE A 243 8.38 6.39 -17.22
N GLU A 244 8.16 5.57 -16.20
CA GLU A 244 7.88 4.12 -16.29
C GLU A 244 6.39 3.80 -16.51
N GLN A 245 5.53 4.81 -16.57
CA GLN A 245 4.10 4.60 -16.84
C GLN A 245 3.81 3.84 -18.15
N PRO A 246 4.54 4.05 -19.27
CA PRO A 246 4.34 3.26 -20.48
C PRO A 246 4.54 1.76 -20.28
N GLU A 247 5.53 1.36 -19.48
CA GLU A 247 5.86 -0.03 -19.19
C GLU A 247 4.91 -0.62 -18.13
N SER A 248 4.63 0.12 -17.06
CA SER A 248 3.77 -0.35 -15.96
C SER A 248 2.33 -0.60 -16.39
N VAL A 249 1.73 0.23 -17.27
CA VAL A 249 0.39 -0.07 -17.81
C VAL A 249 0.38 -1.32 -18.69
N VAL A 250 1.47 -1.58 -19.44
CA VAL A 250 1.62 -2.82 -20.21
C VAL A 250 1.71 -4.02 -19.26
N ASN A 251 2.46 -3.90 -18.17
CA ASN A 251 2.55 -4.95 -17.14
C ASN A 251 1.20 -5.20 -16.45
N THR A 252 0.41 -4.16 -16.22
CA THR A 252 -0.96 -4.28 -15.71
C THR A 252 -1.86 -5.06 -16.67
N MET A 253 -1.70 -4.88 -17.98
CA MET A 253 -2.51 -5.54 -19.02
C MET A 253 -1.98 -6.93 -19.43
N ARG A 254 -0.72 -7.24 -19.14
CA ARG A 254 -0.02 -8.45 -19.58
C ARG A 254 -0.77 -9.72 -19.18
N GLY A 255 -1.08 -10.56 -20.18
CA GLY A 255 -1.82 -11.81 -19.99
C GLY A 255 -3.29 -11.65 -19.60
N ARG A 256 -3.81 -10.41 -19.55
CA ARG A 256 -5.18 -10.09 -19.14
C ARG A 256 -5.98 -9.46 -20.28
N LEU A 257 -5.36 -8.61 -21.09
CA LEU A 257 -5.97 -8.01 -22.28
C LEU A 257 -5.46 -8.74 -23.54
N ASP A 258 -6.40 -9.31 -24.29
CA ASP A 258 -6.16 -9.85 -25.62
C ASP A 258 -6.99 -9.05 -26.63
N VAL A 259 -6.35 -8.08 -27.26
CA VAL A 259 -7.00 -7.19 -28.24
C VAL A 259 -7.39 -7.97 -29.50
N ALA A 260 -6.58 -8.93 -29.94
CA ALA A 260 -6.83 -9.69 -31.16
C ALA A 260 -8.07 -10.57 -31.03
N ASN A 261 -8.23 -11.23 -29.88
CA ASN A 261 -9.41 -12.05 -29.58
C ASN A 261 -10.51 -11.27 -28.84
N LYS A 262 -10.37 -9.95 -28.67
CA LYS A 262 -11.36 -9.05 -28.05
C LYS A 262 -11.81 -9.55 -26.68
N LYS A 263 -10.87 -10.01 -25.86
CA LYS A 263 -11.12 -10.68 -24.59
C LYS A 263 -10.31 -10.07 -23.46
N VAL A 264 -10.98 -9.88 -22.32
CA VAL A 264 -10.34 -9.52 -21.05
C VAL A 264 -10.53 -10.64 -20.05
N THR A 265 -9.44 -11.13 -19.47
CA THR A 265 -9.46 -12.20 -18.46
C THR A 265 -8.70 -11.76 -17.22
N LEU A 266 -9.43 -11.56 -16.12
CA LEU A 266 -8.85 -11.29 -14.81
C LEU A 266 -8.89 -12.57 -13.96
N GLY A 267 -7.77 -13.30 -13.93
CA GLY A 267 -7.68 -14.61 -13.29
C GLY A 267 -8.17 -14.63 -11.84
N GLY A 268 -7.81 -13.61 -11.05
CA GLY A 268 -8.21 -13.49 -9.65
C GLY A 268 -9.71 -13.30 -9.43
N LEU A 269 -10.47 -12.84 -10.43
CA LEU A 269 -11.92 -12.63 -10.33
C LEU A 269 -12.75 -13.75 -10.96
N ARG A 270 -12.11 -14.69 -11.67
CA ARG A 270 -12.80 -15.66 -12.55
C ARG A 270 -13.88 -16.47 -11.83
N GLN A 271 -13.63 -16.87 -10.58
CA GLN A 271 -14.57 -17.66 -9.77
C GLN A 271 -15.74 -16.84 -9.23
N TYR A 272 -15.59 -15.51 -9.14
CA TYR A 272 -16.54 -14.60 -8.49
C TYR A 272 -17.30 -13.70 -9.47
N ILE A 273 -16.89 -13.64 -10.74
CA ILE A 273 -17.47 -12.72 -11.73
C ILE A 273 -19.00 -12.87 -11.86
N SER A 274 -19.52 -14.09 -11.80
CA SER A 274 -20.96 -14.38 -11.87
C SER A 274 -21.71 -13.95 -10.60
N THR A 275 -21.05 -13.95 -9.45
CA THR A 275 -21.59 -13.43 -8.20
C THR A 275 -21.58 -11.91 -8.20
N ILE A 276 -20.49 -11.29 -8.64
CA ILE A 276 -20.38 -9.83 -8.77
C ILE A 276 -21.44 -9.30 -9.73
N ARG A 277 -21.67 -9.94 -10.88
CA ARG A 277 -22.74 -9.55 -11.83
C ARG A 277 -24.16 -9.59 -11.25
N ARG A 278 -24.39 -10.36 -10.17
CA ARG A 278 -25.68 -10.47 -9.49
C ARG A 278 -25.84 -9.47 -8.33
N CYS A 279 -24.77 -8.75 -7.97
CA CYS A 279 -24.84 -7.74 -6.92
C CYS A 279 -25.77 -6.59 -7.34
N ARG A 280 -26.34 -5.90 -6.35
CA ARG A 280 -27.23 -4.76 -6.61
C ARG A 280 -26.52 -3.41 -6.58
N ARG A 281 -25.31 -3.38 -6.05
CA ARG A 281 -24.50 -2.17 -5.91
C ARG A 281 -23.03 -2.56 -5.75
N ILE A 282 -22.15 -1.77 -6.37
CA ILE A 282 -20.70 -1.85 -6.18
C ILE A 282 -20.27 -0.61 -5.39
N ILE A 283 -19.49 -0.81 -4.33
CA ILE A 283 -18.97 0.26 -3.48
C ILE A 283 -17.45 0.25 -3.58
N PHE A 284 -16.87 1.29 -4.18
CA PHE A 284 -15.43 1.52 -4.13
C PHE A 284 -15.05 2.22 -2.84
N ILE A 285 -14.07 1.68 -2.12
CA ILE A 285 -13.59 2.22 -0.84
C ILE A 285 -12.08 2.37 -0.93
N ALA A 286 -11.59 3.60 -0.74
CA ALA A 286 -10.18 3.93 -0.84
C ALA A 286 -9.86 5.28 -0.14
N CYS A 287 -8.56 5.62 -0.10
CA CYS A 287 -8.07 6.91 0.40
C CYS A 287 -7.20 7.63 -0.65
N GLY A 288 -7.17 8.96 -0.58
CA GLY A 288 -6.26 9.81 -1.38
C GLY A 288 -6.30 9.53 -2.89
N THR A 289 -5.14 9.39 -3.52
CA THR A 289 -5.01 9.09 -4.96
C THR A 289 -5.76 7.80 -5.37
N SER A 290 -5.85 6.79 -4.50
CA SER A 290 -6.62 5.57 -4.83
C SER A 290 -8.13 5.83 -4.85
N TYR A 291 -8.63 6.78 -4.06
CA TYR A 291 -10.02 7.24 -4.16
C TYR A 291 -10.28 7.99 -5.47
N HIS A 292 -9.33 8.83 -5.92
CA HIS A 292 -9.45 9.50 -7.22
C HIS A 292 -9.48 8.51 -8.39
N SER A 293 -8.71 7.41 -8.35
CA SER A 293 -8.75 6.40 -9.41
C SER A 293 -10.13 5.72 -9.47
N CYS A 294 -10.76 5.47 -8.31
CA CYS A 294 -12.13 4.96 -8.23
C CYS A 294 -13.15 5.94 -8.82
N MET A 295 -13.02 7.24 -8.50
CA MET A 295 -13.86 8.28 -9.09
C MET A 295 -13.70 8.36 -10.61
N ALA A 296 -12.47 8.19 -11.11
CA ALA A 296 -12.16 8.27 -12.54
C ALA A 296 -12.85 7.17 -13.35
N VAL A 297 -12.99 5.97 -12.78
CA VAL A 297 -13.66 4.84 -13.46
C VAL A 297 -15.16 4.74 -13.17
N ARG A 298 -15.70 5.52 -12.23
CA ARG A 298 -17.11 5.46 -11.83
C ARG A 298 -18.06 5.47 -13.04
N GLY A 299 -17.90 6.43 -13.95
CA GLY A 299 -18.79 6.60 -15.09
C GLY A 299 -18.78 5.40 -16.04
N ILE A 300 -17.60 4.81 -16.30
CA ILE A 300 -17.51 3.64 -17.20
C ILE A 300 -18.03 2.36 -16.53
N PHE A 301 -17.91 2.22 -15.21
CA PHE A 301 -18.58 1.15 -14.48
C PHE A 301 -20.10 1.29 -14.56
N GLU A 302 -20.66 2.47 -14.31
CA GLU A 302 -22.10 2.74 -14.44
C GLU A 302 -22.57 2.41 -15.87
N GLU A 303 -21.82 2.83 -16.88
CA GLU A 303 -22.13 2.61 -18.31
C GLU A 303 -22.12 1.13 -18.72
N LEU A 304 -21.09 0.38 -18.32
CA LEU A 304 -20.89 -1.01 -18.77
C LEU A 304 -21.68 -2.03 -17.93
N THR A 305 -21.78 -1.79 -16.63
CA THR A 305 -22.40 -2.73 -15.69
C THR A 305 -23.87 -2.44 -15.43
N GLU A 306 -24.32 -1.19 -15.59
CA GLU A 306 -25.66 -0.72 -15.21
C GLU A 306 -26.02 -1.05 -13.74
N ILE A 307 -25.00 -1.26 -12.91
CA ILE A 307 -25.11 -1.44 -11.47
C ILE A 307 -24.80 -0.09 -10.80
N PRO A 308 -25.58 0.34 -9.79
CA PRO A 308 -25.26 1.50 -8.98
C PRO A 308 -23.83 1.44 -8.41
N ILE A 309 -23.06 2.50 -8.67
CA ILE A 309 -21.68 2.64 -8.19
C ILE A 309 -21.61 3.73 -7.13
N ALA A 310 -21.16 3.36 -5.94
CA ALA A 310 -20.77 4.30 -4.89
C ALA A 310 -19.24 4.38 -4.82
N VAL A 311 -18.69 5.56 -4.54
CA VAL A 311 -17.26 5.77 -4.31
C VAL A 311 -17.14 6.53 -3.01
N GLU A 312 -16.46 5.93 -2.04
CA GLU A 312 -16.45 6.37 -0.65
C GLU A 312 -15.01 6.55 -0.16
N LEU A 313 -14.76 7.62 0.59
CA LEU A 313 -13.53 7.77 1.36
C LEU A 313 -13.61 6.84 2.58
N ALA A 314 -12.58 6.01 2.79
CA ALA A 314 -12.64 4.94 3.79
C ALA A 314 -12.87 5.47 5.22
N SER A 315 -12.27 6.60 5.59
CA SER A 315 -12.48 7.24 6.90
C SER A 315 -13.93 7.68 7.11
N ASP A 316 -14.49 8.49 6.21
CA ASP A 316 -15.87 8.96 6.29
C ASP A 316 -16.89 7.79 6.23
N PHE A 317 -16.57 6.74 5.47
CA PHE A 317 -17.37 5.52 5.40
C PHE A 317 -17.50 4.81 6.76
N LEU A 318 -16.39 4.76 7.52
CA LEU A 318 -16.34 4.20 8.87
C LEU A 318 -17.04 5.11 9.87
N ASP A 319 -16.77 6.42 9.84
CA ASP A 319 -17.35 7.42 10.75
C ASP A 319 -18.87 7.43 10.68
N ARG A 320 -19.43 7.35 9.47
CA ARG A 320 -20.88 7.30 9.27
C ARG A 320 -21.49 5.93 9.51
N GLN A 321 -20.67 4.90 9.73
CA GLN A 321 -21.09 3.50 9.76
C GLN A 321 -22.00 3.18 8.57
N ALA A 322 -21.48 3.41 7.37
CA ALA A 322 -22.27 3.35 6.15
C ALA A 322 -23.02 2.00 6.01
N PRO A 323 -24.29 1.98 5.55
CA PRO A 323 -25.03 0.74 5.37
C PRO A 323 -24.45 -0.15 4.26
N VAL A 324 -24.10 -1.38 4.62
CA VAL A 324 -23.60 -2.42 3.72
C VAL A 324 -24.49 -3.66 3.85
N PHE A 325 -24.82 -4.26 2.71
CA PHE A 325 -25.71 -5.41 2.58
C PHE A 325 -24.97 -6.60 1.95
N ARG A 326 -25.53 -7.80 2.11
CA ARG A 326 -24.95 -9.06 1.59
C ARG A 326 -24.89 -9.13 0.06
N ASP A 327 -25.73 -8.36 -0.62
CA ASP A 327 -25.79 -8.26 -2.08
C ASP A 327 -24.99 -7.08 -2.64
N ASP A 328 -24.19 -6.40 -1.79
CA ASP A 328 -23.17 -5.45 -2.23
C ASP A 328 -21.88 -6.18 -2.64
N THR A 329 -21.17 -5.59 -3.60
CA THR A 329 -19.75 -5.89 -3.83
C THR A 329 -18.90 -4.68 -3.43
N CYS A 330 -18.04 -4.85 -2.43
CA CYS A 330 -17.13 -3.81 -1.95
C CYS A 330 -15.75 -4.00 -2.57
N VAL A 331 -15.27 -2.99 -3.30
CA VAL A 331 -13.97 -2.99 -3.96
C VAL A 331 -13.02 -2.07 -3.19
N PHE A 332 -11.96 -2.65 -2.63
CA PHE A 332 -10.93 -1.94 -1.87
C PHE A 332 -9.74 -1.65 -2.76
N VAL A 333 -9.43 -0.38 -2.97
CA VAL A 333 -8.32 0.04 -3.84
C VAL A 333 -7.23 0.65 -2.98
N SER A 334 -6.06 0.02 -2.96
CA SER A 334 -4.92 0.48 -2.16
C SER A 334 -3.61 0.03 -2.80
N GLN A 335 -2.68 0.96 -3.03
CA GLN A 335 -1.36 0.62 -3.57
C GLN A 335 -0.61 -0.33 -2.62
N SER A 336 -0.53 0.01 -1.32
CA SER A 336 0.20 -0.77 -0.32
C SER A 336 -0.56 -2.01 0.13
N GLY A 337 -1.90 -1.97 0.10
CA GLY A 337 -2.74 -3.00 0.70
C GLY A 337 -2.73 -3.00 2.24
N GLU A 338 -2.17 -1.95 2.86
CA GLU A 338 -1.97 -1.80 4.31
C GLU A 338 -2.56 -0.50 4.87
N THR A 339 -3.29 0.28 4.05
CA THR A 339 -3.89 1.55 4.51
C THR A 339 -4.90 1.28 5.63
N ALA A 340 -4.70 1.88 6.80
CA ALA A 340 -5.44 1.57 8.02
C ALA A 340 -6.97 1.69 7.85
N ASP A 341 -7.46 2.86 7.42
CA ASP A 341 -8.90 3.08 7.18
C ASP A 341 -9.49 2.10 6.17
N SER A 342 -8.77 1.83 5.07
CA SER A 342 -9.24 0.88 4.04
C SER A 342 -9.31 -0.55 4.59
N LEU A 343 -8.36 -0.95 5.44
CA LEU A 343 -8.33 -2.27 6.07
C LEU A 343 -9.43 -2.40 7.13
N MET A 344 -9.68 -1.35 7.91
CA MET A 344 -10.79 -1.29 8.87
C MET A 344 -12.15 -1.35 8.15
N ALA A 345 -12.32 -0.59 7.06
CA ALA A 345 -13.51 -0.65 6.23
C ALA A 345 -13.70 -2.04 5.58
N LEU A 346 -12.61 -2.73 5.22
CA LEU A 346 -12.66 -4.11 4.74
C LEU A 346 -13.23 -5.05 5.80
N ARG A 347 -12.71 -5.00 7.03
CA ARG A 347 -13.23 -5.80 8.15
C ARG A 347 -14.71 -5.50 8.41
N TYR A 348 -15.09 -4.22 8.41
CA TYR A 348 -16.47 -3.77 8.57
C TYR A 348 -17.43 -4.34 7.51
N CYS A 349 -17.00 -4.42 6.24
CA CYS A 349 -17.78 -4.99 5.14
C CYS A 349 -17.85 -6.52 5.21
N LEU A 350 -16.77 -7.19 5.62
CA LEU A 350 -16.74 -8.65 5.82
C LEU A 350 -17.74 -9.08 6.90
N GLU A 351 -17.80 -8.37 8.03
CA GLU A 351 -18.78 -8.63 9.11
C GLU A 351 -20.23 -8.56 8.64
N ARG A 352 -20.51 -7.72 7.64
CA ARG A 352 -21.86 -7.55 7.05
C ARG A 352 -22.14 -8.55 5.92
N GLY A 353 -21.16 -9.38 5.57
CA GLY A 353 -21.28 -10.46 4.59
C GLY A 353 -21.32 -9.97 3.14
N ALA A 354 -20.79 -8.77 2.85
CA ALA A 354 -20.62 -8.31 1.48
C ALA A 354 -19.50 -9.08 0.78
N LEU A 355 -19.59 -9.21 -0.54
CA LEU A 355 -18.49 -9.74 -1.33
C LEU A 355 -17.39 -8.67 -1.42
N THR A 356 -16.15 -9.04 -1.09
CA THR A 356 -15.02 -8.09 -1.04
C THR A 356 -13.99 -8.40 -2.11
N VAL A 357 -13.55 -7.35 -2.82
CA VAL A 357 -12.58 -7.43 -3.92
C VAL A 357 -11.39 -6.51 -3.62
N GLY A 358 -10.17 -7.04 -3.61
CA GLY A 358 -8.96 -6.24 -3.42
C GLY A 358 -8.30 -5.83 -4.74
N CYS A 359 -8.08 -4.54 -4.98
CA CYS A 359 -7.27 -4.03 -6.09
C CYS A 359 -5.99 -3.42 -5.53
N VAL A 360 -4.90 -4.19 -5.55
CA VAL A 360 -3.67 -3.87 -4.82
C VAL A 360 -2.40 -3.98 -5.68
N ASN A 361 -1.31 -3.35 -5.25
CA ASN A 361 -0.01 -3.48 -5.92
C ASN A 361 0.99 -4.38 -5.17
N VAL A 362 0.77 -4.62 -3.87
CA VAL A 362 1.63 -5.48 -3.04
C VAL A 362 0.95 -6.83 -2.83
N VAL A 363 1.58 -7.88 -3.33
CA VAL A 363 1.16 -9.28 -3.13
C VAL A 363 1.41 -9.67 -1.68
N GLY A 364 0.44 -10.36 -1.05
CA GLY A 364 0.56 -10.79 0.34
C GLY A 364 0.30 -9.69 1.37
N SER A 365 -0.15 -8.51 0.93
CA SER A 365 -0.64 -7.45 1.82
C SER A 365 -1.93 -7.85 2.54
N SER A 366 -2.24 -7.22 3.67
CA SER A 366 -3.41 -7.51 4.51
C SER A 366 -4.72 -7.45 3.72
N ILE A 367 -4.93 -6.41 2.90
CA ILE A 367 -6.13 -6.31 2.04
C ILE A 367 -6.17 -7.47 1.03
N SER A 368 -5.03 -7.83 0.42
CA SER A 368 -5.00 -8.92 -0.57
C SER A 368 -5.35 -10.28 0.02
N LEU A 369 -4.94 -10.54 1.27
CA LEU A 369 -5.18 -11.81 1.97
C LEU A 369 -6.60 -11.91 2.53
N LEU A 370 -7.17 -10.81 3.00
CA LEU A 370 -8.49 -10.80 3.65
C LEU A 370 -9.66 -10.69 2.66
N THR A 371 -9.43 -10.17 1.45
CA THR A 371 -10.48 -10.09 0.42
C THR A 371 -10.81 -11.46 -0.19
N HIS A 372 -12.06 -11.68 -0.59
CA HIS A 372 -12.49 -12.95 -1.20
C HIS A 372 -11.84 -13.22 -2.56
N CYS A 373 -11.62 -12.16 -3.33
CA CYS A 373 -10.88 -12.18 -4.59
C CYS A 373 -10.20 -10.83 -4.84
N GLY A 374 -9.36 -10.76 -5.86
CA GLY A 374 -8.67 -9.51 -6.15
C GLY A 374 -7.94 -9.45 -7.48
N VAL A 375 -7.41 -8.27 -7.76
CA VAL A 375 -6.59 -7.95 -8.92
C VAL A 375 -5.30 -7.31 -8.41
N HIS A 376 -4.17 -7.97 -8.69
CA HIS A 376 -2.86 -7.35 -8.53
C HIS A 376 -2.60 -6.41 -9.70
N ILE A 377 -2.45 -5.12 -9.48
CA ILE A 377 -2.30 -4.14 -10.57
C ILE A 377 -0.97 -4.29 -11.31
N ASN A 378 0.04 -4.90 -10.69
CA ASN A 378 1.33 -5.21 -11.29
C ASN A 378 2.05 -3.99 -11.91
N ALA A 379 2.05 -2.87 -11.18
CA ALA A 379 2.75 -1.65 -11.59
C ALA A 379 4.27 -1.69 -11.29
N GLY A 380 4.73 -2.75 -10.62
CA GLY A 380 6.04 -2.82 -9.98
C GLY A 380 6.08 -2.00 -8.68
N PRO A 381 7.20 -2.06 -7.94
CA PRO A 381 7.40 -1.29 -6.71
C PRO A 381 7.30 0.21 -7.00
N GLU A 382 6.58 0.91 -6.13
CA GLU A 382 6.54 2.37 -6.14
C GLU A 382 7.27 2.80 -4.86
N ILE A 383 8.26 3.68 -4.96
CA ILE A 383 9.08 4.18 -3.85
C ILE A 383 8.73 5.65 -3.55
N GLY A 384 8.42 6.46 -4.58
CA GLY A 384 7.99 7.85 -4.40
C GLY A 384 6.79 7.97 -3.44
N VAL A 385 6.80 8.97 -2.56
CA VAL A 385 5.71 9.16 -1.59
C VAL A 385 4.40 9.50 -2.31
N ALA A 386 4.45 10.41 -3.28
CA ALA A 386 3.31 10.74 -4.12
C ALA A 386 3.07 9.66 -5.18
N SER A 387 1.92 9.00 -5.13
CA SER A 387 1.58 7.93 -6.08
C SER A 387 1.44 8.45 -7.52
N THR A 388 1.96 7.69 -8.49
CA THR A 388 1.95 8.06 -9.92
C THR A 388 1.55 6.87 -10.79
N LYS A 389 2.45 5.91 -11.02
CA LYS A 389 2.18 4.70 -11.80
C LYS A 389 1.13 3.80 -11.18
N ALA A 390 1.01 3.78 -9.84
CA ALA A 390 -0.06 3.01 -9.22
C ALA A 390 -1.45 3.60 -9.53
N TYR A 391 -1.62 4.93 -9.64
CA TYR A 391 -2.88 5.55 -10.06
C TYR A 391 -3.31 5.10 -11.46
N THR A 392 -2.40 5.20 -12.43
CA THR A 392 -2.71 4.84 -13.83
C THR A 392 -2.91 3.33 -13.98
N SER A 393 -2.13 2.50 -13.30
CA SER A 393 -2.33 1.04 -13.26
C SER A 393 -3.64 0.63 -12.55
N GLN A 394 -4.03 1.29 -11.45
CA GLN A 394 -5.32 1.07 -10.80
C GLN A 394 -6.47 1.39 -11.76
N PHE A 395 -6.41 2.54 -12.43
CA PHE A 395 -7.40 2.94 -13.41
C PHE A 395 -7.53 1.88 -14.52
N VAL A 396 -6.42 1.46 -15.14
CA VAL A 396 -6.43 0.42 -16.20
C VAL A 396 -6.98 -0.92 -15.68
N ALA A 397 -6.56 -1.36 -14.49
CA ALA A 397 -7.04 -2.60 -13.89
C ALA A 397 -8.56 -2.57 -13.64
N MET A 398 -9.09 -1.44 -13.17
CA MET A 398 -10.52 -1.26 -12.93
C MET A 398 -11.30 -1.15 -14.24
N VAL A 399 -10.78 -0.51 -15.29
CA VAL A 399 -11.42 -0.54 -16.62
C VAL A 399 -11.52 -1.97 -17.15
N MET A 400 -10.44 -2.77 -17.05
CA MET A 400 -10.48 -4.19 -17.40
C MET A 400 -11.50 -4.97 -16.57
N PHE A 401 -11.69 -4.60 -15.30
CA PHE A 401 -12.71 -5.20 -14.45
C PHE A 401 -14.12 -4.89 -14.96
N ALA A 402 -14.43 -3.63 -15.32
CA ALA A 402 -15.71 -3.27 -15.94
C ALA A 402 -15.93 -3.98 -17.30
N LEU A 403 -14.89 -4.11 -18.13
CA LEU A 403 -14.93 -4.87 -19.39
C LEU A 403 -15.21 -6.36 -19.19
N SER A 404 -14.69 -6.94 -18.10
CA SER A 404 -14.97 -8.33 -17.72
C SER A 404 -16.42 -8.49 -17.22
N LEU A 405 -16.95 -7.54 -16.46
CA LEU A 405 -18.33 -7.60 -15.98
C LEU A 405 -19.38 -7.47 -17.11
N SER A 406 -19.04 -6.79 -18.20
CA SER A 406 -19.94 -6.54 -19.34
C SER A 406 -19.85 -7.57 -20.48
N GLU A 407 -19.04 -8.63 -20.34
CA GLU A 407 -18.77 -9.59 -21.43
C GLU A 407 -20.02 -10.25 -22.03
N ASP A 408 -21.02 -10.57 -21.21
CA ASP A 408 -22.24 -11.27 -21.67
C ASP A 408 -23.26 -10.33 -22.35
N ARG A 409 -22.97 -9.02 -22.43
CA ARG A 409 -23.90 -8.00 -22.93
C ARG A 409 -23.61 -7.68 -24.39
N ALA A 410 -24.37 -8.29 -25.30
CA ALA A 410 -24.23 -8.08 -26.74
C ALA A 410 -24.35 -6.58 -27.15
N SER A 411 -25.21 -5.81 -26.47
CA SER A 411 -25.40 -4.37 -26.74
C SER A 411 -24.18 -3.51 -26.41
N LYS A 412 -23.24 -4.01 -25.60
CA LYS A 412 -22.02 -3.29 -25.19
C LYS A 412 -20.79 -3.73 -25.97
N GLN A 413 -20.94 -4.66 -26.92
CA GLN A 413 -19.80 -5.29 -27.60
C GLN A 413 -18.93 -4.28 -28.37
N GLU A 414 -19.54 -3.41 -29.18
CA GLU A 414 -18.82 -2.37 -29.94
C GLU A 414 -18.05 -1.43 -29.00
N ARG A 415 -18.71 -0.97 -27.93
CA ARG A 415 -18.10 -0.11 -26.91
C ARG A 415 -16.94 -0.80 -26.18
N ARG A 416 -17.06 -2.09 -25.86
CA ARG A 416 -15.98 -2.86 -25.25
C ARG A 416 -14.78 -2.96 -26.20
N GLU A 417 -15.02 -3.22 -27.48
CA GLU A 417 -13.99 -3.31 -28.50
C GLU A 417 -13.23 -1.98 -28.66
N GLU A 418 -13.96 -0.86 -28.75
CA GLU A 418 -13.39 0.49 -28.78
C GLU A 418 -12.43 0.72 -27.58
N ILE A 419 -12.88 0.41 -26.36
CA ILE A 419 -12.06 0.57 -25.15
C ILE A 419 -10.84 -0.35 -25.16
N MET A 420 -10.99 -1.61 -25.59
CA MET A 420 -9.88 -2.57 -25.69
C MET A 420 -8.81 -2.13 -26.70
N GLU A 421 -9.23 -1.58 -27.84
CA GLU A 421 -8.31 -0.99 -28.82
C GLU A 421 -7.59 0.24 -28.25
N GLY A 422 -8.32 1.11 -27.55
CA GLY A 422 -7.74 2.28 -26.87
C GLY A 422 -6.72 1.90 -25.80
N LEU A 423 -7.00 0.88 -24.98
CA LEU A 423 -6.05 0.34 -24.00
C LEU A 423 -4.79 -0.20 -24.68
N GLY A 424 -4.92 -0.84 -25.84
CA GLY A 424 -3.78 -1.31 -26.63
C GLY A 424 -2.84 -0.21 -27.12
N GLN A 425 -3.32 1.03 -27.25
CA GLN A 425 -2.55 2.19 -27.73
C GLN A 425 -1.99 3.07 -26.60
N ILE A 426 -2.46 2.89 -25.36
CA ILE A 426 -2.21 3.84 -24.27
C ILE A 426 -0.71 4.01 -23.94
N SER A 427 0.07 2.93 -24.03
CA SER A 427 1.52 2.96 -23.74
C SER A 427 2.28 3.87 -24.72
N GLU A 428 1.93 3.83 -26.00
CA GLU A 428 2.57 4.70 -27.00
C GLU A 428 2.12 6.16 -26.85
N GLN A 429 0.84 6.38 -26.50
CA GLN A 429 0.32 7.71 -26.20
C GLN A 429 1.00 8.32 -24.96
N PHE A 430 1.29 7.53 -23.92
CA PHE A 430 2.07 7.98 -22.76
C PHE A 430 3.47 8.44 -23.19
N LYS A 431 4.16 7.65 -24.03
CA LYS A 431 5.50 8.03 -24.55
C LYS A 431 5.46 9.34 -25.34
N GLN A 432 4.39 9.62 -26.07
CA GLN A 432 4.21 10.88 -26.78
C GLN A 432 4.10 12.05 -25.79
N ILE A 433 3.32 11.90 -24.72
CA ILE A 433 3.13 12.94 -23.70
C ILE A 433 4.40 13.18 -22.88
N LEU A 434 5.16 12.12 -22.55
CA LEU A 434 6.41 12.25 -21.81
C LEU A 434 7.48 13.06 -22.56
N LYS A 435 7.38 13.19 -23.89
CA LYS A 435 8.23 14.12 -24.67
C LYS A 435 7.96 15.60 -24.35
N LEU A 436 6.81 15.91 -23.75
CA LEU A 436 6.45 17.26 -23.30
C LEU A 436 7.13 17.65 -21.98
N ASN A 437 8.01 16.82 -21.42
CA ASN A 437 8.72 17.10 -20.18
C ASN A 437 9.43 18.47 -20.18
N ASP A 438 10.22 18.75 -21.21
CA ASP A 438 10.99 20.00 -21.27
C ASP A 438 10.09 21.23 -21.54
N PRO A 439 9.12 21.18 -22.48
CA PRO A 439 8.11 22.23 -22.61
C PRO A 439 7.34 22.50 -21.31
N ILE A 440 6.95 21.46 -20.56
CA ILE A 440 6.24 21.61 -19.28
C ILE A 440 7.14 22.26 -18.23
N LYS A 441 8.43 21.91 -18.20
CA LYS A 441 9.42 22.55 -17.31
C LYS A 441 9.51 24.06 -17.58
N GLU A 442 9.61 24.46 -18.84
CA GLU A 442 9.66 25.87 -19.24
C GLU A 442 8.37 26.61 -18.89
N LEU A 443 7.21 25.97 -19.13
CA LEU A 443 5.90 26.49 -18.76
C LEU A 443 5.80 26.71 -17.24
N CYS A 444 6.28 25.75 -16.43
CA CYS A 444 6.32 25.87 -14.97
C CYS A 444 7.13 27.09 -14.53
N ALA A 445 8.34 27.26 -15.09
CA ALA A 445 9.21 28.38 -14.76
C ALA A 445 8.63 29.76 -15.16
N LYS A 446 7.83 29.80 -16.23
CA LYS A 446 7.22 31.03 -16.76
C LYS A 446 5.98 31.46 -15.98
N PHE A 447 5.06 30.55 -15.68
CA PHE A 447 3.72 30.90 -15.20
C PHE A 447 3.51 30.74 -13.70
N PHE A 448 4.26 29.86 -13.05
CA PHE A 448 3.98 29.49 -11.66
C PHE A 448 4.98 30.04 -10.66
N LYS A 449 6.03 30.72 -11.12
CA LYS A 449 7.02 31.34 -10.24
C LYS A 449 6.34 32.36 -9.32
N ASN A 450 6.60 32.25 -8.01
CA ASN A 450 6.03 33.09 -6.94
C ASN A 450 4.50 33.03 -6.78
N GLN A 451 3.84 32.05 -7.38
CA GLN A 451 2.41 31.86 -7.21
C GLN A 451 2.13 31.18 -5.86
N LYS A 452 0.99 31.52 -5.23
CA LYS A 452 0.58 30.93 -3.95
C LYS A 452 -0.58 29.94 -4.10
N SER A 453 -1.40 30.16 -5.12
CA SER A 453 -2.60 29.38 -5.38
C SER A 453 -2.70 29.04 -6.86
N LEU A 454 -3.41 27.95 -7.16
CA LEU A 454 -3.71 27.47 -8.50
C LEU A 454 -5.12 26.85 -8.50
N LEU A 455 -5.90 27.14 -9.54
CA LEU A 455 -7.17 26.44 -9.78
C LEU A 455 -7.04 25.44 -10.92
N LEU A 456 -7.57 24.24 -10.71
CA LEU A 456 -7.56 23.17 -11.69
C LEU A 456 -8.99 22.77 -12.05
N LEU A 457 -9.37 22.93 -13.31
CA LEU A 457 -10.76 22.79 -13.76
C LEU A 457 -10.94 21.55 -14.64
N GLY A 458 -11.92 20.72 -14.29
CA GLY A 458 -12.30 19.52 -15.05
C GLY A 458 -13.81 19.29 -15.03
N ARG A 459 -14.32 18.47 -15.94
CA ARG A 459 -15.74 18.10 -16.01
C ARG A 459 -15.90 16.62 -16.36
N GLY A 460 -16.96 15.99 -15.86
CA GLY A 460 -17.26 14.59 -16.16
C GLY A 460 -16.09 13.69 -15.80
N ALA A 461 -15.66 12.85 -16.75
CA ALA A 461 -14.52 11.94 -16.57
C ALA A 461 -13.18 12.66 -16.28
N GLN A 462 -13.09 13.96 -16.57
CA GLN A 462 -11.89 14.78 -16.32
C GLN A 462 -11.86 15.42 -14.93
N PHE A 463 -12.97 15.42 -14.19
CA PHE A 463 -12.99 16.00 -12.84
C PHE A 463 -12.13 15.19 -11.83
N PRO A 464 -12.15 13.85 -11.84
CA PRO A 464 -11.22 13.05 -11.02
C PRO A 464 -9.75 13.30 -11.38
N THR A 465 -9.42 13.47 -12.67
CA THR A 465 -8.08 13.86 -13.10
C THR A 465 -7.68 15.24 -12.55
N ALA A 466 -8.63 16.17 -12.49
CA ALA A 466 -8.41 17.47 -11.87
C ALA A 466 -8.11 17.38 -10.38
N LEU A 467 -8.91 16.59 -9.63
CA LEU A 467 -8.70 16.33 -8.21
C LEU A 467 -7.33 15.70 -7.95
N GLU A 468 -6.93 14.73 -8.78
CA GLU A 468 -5.63 14.07 -8.67
C GLU A 468 -4.47 15.03 -8.92
N GLY A 469 -4.53 15.83 -9.99
CA GLY A 469 -3.51 16.84 -10.26
C GLY A 469 -3.38 17.86 -9.11
N ALA A 470 -4.51 18.31 -8.57
CA ALA A 470 -4.51 19.23 -7.43
C ALA A 470 -3.91 18.60 -6.17
N LEU A 471 -4.18 17.32 -5.92
CA LEU A 471 -3.56 16.58 -4.82
C LEU A 471 -2.05 16.46 -5.00
N LYS A 472 -1.56 16.05 -6.18
CA LYS A 472 -0.10 15.97 -6.45
C LYS A 472 0.60 17.29 -6.25
N ILE A 473 0.05 18.38 -6.79
CA ILE A 473 0.64 19.72 -6.64
C ILE A 473 0.71 20.10 -5.15
N LYS A 474 -0.37 19.90 -4.38
CA LYS A 474 -0.37 20.16 -2.94
C LYS A 474 0.67 19.33 -2.17
N GLU A 475 0.75 18.04 -2.47
CA GLU A 475 1.61 17.09 -1.75
C GLU A 475 3.10 17.43 -1.89
N ILE A 476 3.56 17.76 -3.10
CA ILE A 476 5.00 17.86 -3.37
C ILE A 476 5.52 19.28 -3.57
N SER A 477 4.70 20.22 -4.08
CA SER A 477 5.13 21.61 -4.24
C SER A 477 4.63 22.54 -3.13
N TYR A 478 3.70 22.08 -2.29
CA TYR A 478 3.02 22.86 -1.24
C TYR A 478 2.26 24.10 -1.74
N LEU A 479 2.10 24.23 -3.06
CA LEU A 479 1.25 25.25 -3.66
C LEU A 479 -0.20 24.92 -3.33
N HIS A 480 -0.98 25.94 -2.94
CA HIS A 480 -2.40 25.73 -2.69
C HIS A 480 -3.14 25.48 -4.01
N CYS A 481 -3.29 24.23 -4.38
CA CYS A 481 -4.03 23.83 -5.59
C CYS A 481 -5.41 23.28 -5.22
N GLU A 482 -6.44 23.88 -5.77
CA GLU A 482 -7.83 23.44 -5.61
C GLU A 482 -8.38 22.99 -6.97
N ALA A 483 -9.04 21.84 -6.98
CA ALA A 483 -9.73 21.33 -8.16
C ALA A 483 -11.22 21.62 -8.07
N VAL A 484 -11.77 22.22 -9.12
CA VAL A 484 -13.17 22.63 -9.17
C VAL A 484 -13.83 22.06 -10.42
N MET A 485 -15.04 21.53 -10.24
CA MET A 485 -15.84 21.08 -11.37
C MET A 485 -16.25 22.28 -12.21
N SER A 486 -15.95 22.27 -13.51
CA SER A 486 -16.13 23.46 -14.36
C SER A 486 -17.60 23.93 -14.47
N GLY A 487 -18.57 23.05 -14.18
CA GLY A 487 -19.98 23.41 -14.06
C GLY A 487 -20.29 24.31 -12.85
N GLU A 488 -19.51 24.21 -11.79
CA GLU A 488 -19.71 24.91 -10.51
C GLU A 488 -19.08 26.30 -10.46
N LEU A 489 -18.35 26.70 -11.52
CA LEU A 489 -17.69 28.01 -11.56
C LEU A 489 -18.65 29.16 -11.23
N LYS A 490 -19.83 29.18 -11.86
CA LYS A 490 -20.84 30.23 -11.67
C LYS A 490 -21.45 30.26 -10.26
N HIS A 491 -21.28 29.20 -9.49
CA HIS A 491 -21.86 29.07 -8.15
C HIS A 491 -20.93 29.61 -7.04
N GLY A 492 -19.81 30.27 -7.40
CA GLY A 492 -19.02 31.09 -6.48
C GLY A 492 -17.54 31.21 -6.87
N VAL A 493 -16.95 30.12 -7.36
CA VAL A 493 -15.50 30.02 -7.64
C VAL A 493 -15.03 31.04 -8.67
N LEU A 494 -15.89 31.41 -9.62
CA LEU A 494 -15.59 32.38 -10.66
C LEU A 494 -15.27 33.78 -10.12
N ALA A 495 -15.59 34.08 -8.85
CA ALA A 495 -15.19 35.31 -8.17
C ALA A 495 -13.69 35.37 -7.86
N LEU A 496 -12.99 34.23 -7.85
CA LEU A 496 -11.54 34.15 -7.66
C LEU A 496 -10.76 34.42 -8.95
N VAL A 497 -11.41 34.31 -10.11
CA VAL A 497 -10.74 34.40 -11.41
C VAL A 497 -10.38 35.85 -11.73
N ASP A 498 -9.09 36.10 -11.88
CA ASP A 498 -8.50 37.35 -12.36
C ASP A 498 -7.30 37.08 -13.28
N GLU A 499 -6.55 38.12 -13.63
CA GLU A 499 -5.37 38.02 -14.52
C GLU A 499 -4.15 37.36 -13.85
N ASN A 500 -4.14 37.24 -12.52
CA ASN A 500 -2.98 36.81 -11.73
C ASN A 500 -3.09 35.35 -11.29
N LEU A 501 -4.31 34.88 -11.00
CA LEU A 501 -4.58 33.52 -10.56
C LEU A 501 -4.29 32.53 -11.70
N PRO A 502 -3.30 31.64 -11.54
CA PRO A 502 -3.04 30.62 -12.54
C PRO A 502 -4.18 29.59 -12.55
N ILE A 503 -4.64 29.26 -13.74
CA ILE A 503 -5.75 28.31 -13.94
C ILE A 503 -5.28 27.27 -14.95
N ILE A 504 -5.39 25.98 -14.61
CA ILE A 504 -5.24 24.88 -15.55
C ILE A 504 -6.63 24.34 -15.85
N MET A 505 -6.97 24.16 -17.14
CA MET A 505 -8.26 23.58 -17.54
C MET A 505 -8.05 22.36 -18.43
N ILE A 506 -8.78 21.28 -18.15
CA ILE A 506 -8.77 20.06 -18.97
C ILE A 506 -9.95 20.11 -19.96
N LEU A 507 -9.65 20.34 -21.24
CA LEU A 507 -10.62 20.45 -22.34
C LEU A 507 -10.23 19.54 -23.52
N THR A 508 -10.33 18.24 -23.30
CA THR A 508 -10.22 17.23 -24.37
C THR A 508 -11.58 16.96 -25.02
N ARG A 509 -11.58 16.47 -26.26
CA ARG A 509 -12.77 16.22 -27.09
C ARG A 509 -13.53 15.00 -26.59
N ASP A 510 -14.59 15.25 -25.82
CA ASP A 510 -15.60 14.29 -25.40
C ASP A 510 -17.03 14.83 -25.64
N ASN A 511 -18.05 14.08 -25.20
CA ASN A 511 -19.45 14.48 -25.31
C ASN A 511 -19.82 15.74 -24.48
N LEU A 512 -18.95 16.16 -23.55
CA LEU A 512 -19.14 17.33 -22.68
C LEU A 512 -18.33 18.54 -23.13
N PHE A 513 -17.55 18.43 -24.22
CA PHE A 513 -16.64 19.46 -24.70
C PHE A 513 -17.31 20.84 -24.82
N THR A 514 -18.48 20.94 -25.46
CA THR A 514 -19.21 22.22 -25.60
C THR A 514 -19.53 22.87 -24.25
N LYS A 515 -19.85 22.07 -23.23
CA LYS A 515 -20.12 22.58 -21.89
C LYS A 515 -18.85 23.04 -21.18
N SER A 516 -17.73 22.36 -21.43
CA SER A 516 -16.40 22.75 -20.91
C SER A 516 -15.86 24.00 -21.63
N LEU A 517 -16.11 24.14 -22.92
CA LEU A 517 -15.77 25.33 -23.71
C LEU A 517 -16.50 26.57 -23.18
N ASN A 518 -17.78 26.44 -22.82
CA ASN A 518 -18.52 27.52 -22.17
C ASN A 518 -17.88 27.97 -20.85
N ALA A 519 -17.29 27.05 -20.08
CA ALA A 519 -16.57 27.39 -18.85
C ALA A 519 -15.25 28.11 -19.16
N TYR A 520 -14.51 27.65 -20.17
CA TYR A 520 -13.31 28.33 -20.67
C TYR A 520 -13.60 29.78 -21.09
N GLN A 521 -14.66 30.01 -21.87
CA GLN A 521 -15.07 31.36 -22.28
C GLN A 521 -15.40 32.26 -21.07
N GLN A 522 -15.97 31.70 -20.00
CA GLN A 522 -16.27 32.46 -18.77
C GLN A 522 -15.02 32.90 -18.01
N VAL A 523 -13.97 32.08 -18.03
CA VAL A 523 -12.66 32.39 -17.45
C VAL A 523 -11.99 33.50 -18.26
N ILE A 524 -11.94 33.36 -19.60
CA ILE A 524 -11.37 34.37 -20.50
C ILE A 524 -12.09 35.72 -20.36
N ALA A 525 -13.43 35.71 -20.28
CA ALA A 525 -14.23 36.92 -20.14
C ALA A 525 -13.95 37.72 -18.85
N ARG A 526 -13.23 37.14 -17.87
CA ARG A 526 -12.83 37.77 -16.60
C ARG A 526 -11.34 38.08 -16.52
N GLY A 527 -10.64 38.03 -17.65
CA GLY A 527 -9.20 38.30 -17.72
C GLY A 527 -8.31 37.11 -17.35
N GLY A 528 -8.90 35.96 -16.97
CA GLY A 528 -8.13 34.75 -16.69
C GLY A 528 -7.38 34.27 -17.93
N ARG A 529 -6.13 33.83 -17.74
CA ARG A 529 -5.27 33.29 -18.79
C ARG A 529 -4.97 31.81 -18.50
N PRO A 530 -5.88 30.90 -18.88
CA PRO A 530 -5.76 29.51 -18.52
C PRO A 530 -4.68 28.80 -19.36
N ILE A 531 -4.02 27.84 -18.73
CA ILE A 531 -3.27 26.79 -19.41
C ILE A 531 -4.25 25.66 -19.72
N VAL A 532 -4.39 25.30 -20.99
CA VAL A 532 -5.39 24.34 -21.45
C VAL A 532 -4.73 23.02 -21.86
N ILE A 533 -5.16 21.93 -21.24
CA ILE A 533 -4.84 20.56 -21.71
C ILE A 533 -5.89 20.18 -22.75
N CYS A 534 -5.50 20.13 -24.02
CA CYS A 534 -6.39 19.90 -25.16
C CYS A 534 -5.80 18.89 -26.15
N ASN A 535 -6.63 18.41 -27.08
CA ASN A 535 -6.13 17.55 -28.14
C ASN A 535 -5.29 18.34 -29.16
N HIS A 536 -4.46 17.63 -29.93
CA HIS A 536 -3.68 18.24 -31.02
C HIS A 536 -4.57 18.97 -32.02
N ASP A 537 -4.09 20.12 -32.48
CA ASP A 537 -4.68 20.94 -33.54
C ASP A 537 -6.14 21.38 -33.28
N ASP A 538 -6.52 21.57 -32.01
CA ASP A 538 -7.85 22.06 -31.67
C ASP A 538 -8.01 23.56 -32.02
N PRO A 539 -8.94 23.93 -32.93
CA PRO A 539 -9.05 25.29 -33.44
C PRO A 539 -9.69 26.28 -32.45
N GLU A 540 -10.29 25.82 -31.36
CA GLU A 540 -11.02 26.67 -30.42
C GLU A 540 -10.09 27.51 -29.52
N PHE A 541 -8.81 27.12 -29.40
CA PHE A 541 -7.87 27.72 -28.45
C PHE A 541 -6.82 28.59 -29.16
N SER A 542 -6.96 29.91 -28.99
CA SER A 542 -6.03 30.90 -29.54
C SER A 542 -4.76 31.04 -28.69
N ASP A 543 -3.60 31.03 -29.35
CA ASP A 543 -2.28 31.23 -28.71
C ASP A 543 -2.13 32.60 -28.04
N ALA A 544 -2.96 33.58 -28.42
CA ALA A 544 -2.93 34.92 -27.82
C ALA A 544 -3.55 34.96 -26.41
N LEU A 545 -4.44 34.03 -26.10
CA LEU A 545 -5.26 34.05 -24.89
C LEU A 545 -4.97 32.87 -23.95
N THR A 546 -4.30 31.82 -24.44
CA THR A 546 -4.08 30.57 -23.69
C THR A 546 -2.72 29.96 -24.01
N GLU A 547 -2.13 29.32 -23.02
CA GLU A 547 -1.02 28.38 -23.25
C GLU A 547 -1.59 26.96 -23.39
N LYS A 548 -1.09 26.17 -24.34
CA LYS A 548 -1.66 24.84 -24.66
C LYS A 548 -0.71 23.71 -24.31
N ILE A 549 -1.25 22.65 -23.70
CA ILE A 549 -0.60 21.36 -23.54
C ILE A 549 -1.35 20.37 -24.43
N ASN A 550 -0.75 20.04 -25.57
CA ASN A 550 -1.37 19.18 -26.56
C ASN A 550 -1.16 17.70 -26.22
N VAL A 551 -2.26 16.96 -26.04
CA VAL A 551 -2.26 15.53 -25.75
C VAL A 551 -2.96 14.73 -26.87
N PRO A 552 -2.55 13.47 -27.12
CA PRO A 552 -3.25 12.63 -28.08
C PRO A 552 -4.72 12.38 -27.69
N LYS A 553 -5.56 12.20 -28.71
CA LYS A 553 -6.95 11.78 -28.52
C LYS A 553 -7.02 10.27 -28.33
N THR A 554 -7.80 9.82 -27.35
CA THR A 554 -8.14 8.41 -27.14
C THR A 554 -9.63 8.26 -26.86
N VAL A 555 -10.05 7.07 -26.46
CA VAL A 555 -11.42 6.79 -26.02
C VAL A 555 -11.74 7.65 -24.81
N ASP A 556 -12.93 8.24 -24.77
CA ASP A 556 -13.35 9.23 -23.77
C ASP A 556 -13.13 8.78 -22.31
N CYS A 557 -13.45 7.52 -21.97
CA CYS A 557 -13.26 6.97 -20.63
C CYS A 557 -11.79 6.70 -20.28
N LEU A 558 -10.89 6.66 -21.27
CA LEU A 558 -9.45 6.48 -21.09
C LEU A 558 -8.68 7.80 -21.14
N GLN A 559 -9.28 8.89 -21.64
CA GLN A 559 -8.60 10.17 -21.82
C GLN A 559 -8.05 10.75 -20.49
N GLY A 560 -8.68 10.42 -19.36
CA GLY A 560 -8.19 10.79 -18.03
C GLY A 560 -6.80 10.21 -17.69
N LEU A 561 -6.43 9.05 -18.27
CA LEU A 561 -5.10 8.46 -18.14
C LEU A 561 -4.03 9.31 -18.83
N LEU A 562 -4.37 9.92 -19.97
CA LEU A 562 -3.45 10.78 -20.71
C LEU A 562 -3.32 12.14 -20.00
N ASN A 563 -4.45 12.70 -19.59
CA ASN A 563 -4.52 14.06 -19.05
C ASN A 563 -3.87 14.22 -17.66
N VAL A 564 -3.66 13.11 -16.92
CA VAL A 564 -3.00 13.16 -15.61
C VAL A 564 -1.47 13.29 -15.72
N ILE A 565 -0.85 12.78 -16.80
CA ILE A 565 0.61 12.76 -16.94
C ILE A 565 1.19 14.19 -17.00
N PRO A 566 0.62 15.14 -17.76
CA PRO A 566 1.08 16.52 -17.71
C PRO A 566 0.97 17.13 -16.32
N LEU A 567 -0.07 16.79 -15.54
CA LEU A 567 -0.26 17.30 -14.18
C LEU A 567 0.78 16.73 -13.21
N GLN A 568 1.15 15.45 -13.36
CA GLN A 568 2.25 14.85 -12.62
C GLN A 568 3.59 15.54 -12.95
N LEU A 569 3.88 15.78 -14.24
CA LEU A 569 5.07 16.52 -14.67
C LEU A 569 5.09 17.96 -14.16
N ILE A 570 3.95 18.66 -14.20
CA ILE A 570 3.80 20.00 -13.62
C ILE A 570 4.11 19.95 -12.13
N SER A 571 3.49 19.04 -11.38
CA SER A 571 3.75 18.92 -9.94
C SER A 571 5.24 18.71 -9.64
N TYR A 572 5.91 17.82 -10.39
CA TYR A 572 7.34 17.55 -10.26
C TYR A 572 8.18 18.80 -10.52
N TRP A 573 7.97 19.49 -11.64
CA TRP A 573 8.76 20.66 -12.00
C TRP A 573 8.49 21.88 -11.12
N LEU A 574 7.27 22.02 -10.57
CA LEU A 574 6.98 23.03 -9.55
C LEU A 574 7.80 22.80 -8.28
N ALA A 575 7.80 21.56 -7.78
CA ALA A 575 8.56 21.22 -6.57
C ALA A 575 10.08 21.38 -6.77
N VAL A 576 10.61 20.90 -7.89
CA VAL A 576 12.03 21.06 -8.25
C VAL A 576 12.39 22.54 -8.43
N GLY A 577 11.51 23.34 -9.03
CA GLY A 577 11.71 24.78 -9.22
C GLY A 577 11.84 25.55 -7.91
N GLU A 578 11.18 25.08 -6.84
CA GLU A 578 11.25 25.63 -5.48
C GLU A 578 12.36 24.97 -4.63
N GLY A 579 13.17 24.07 -5.21
CA GLY A 579 14.25 23.39 -4.50
C GLY A 579 13.78 22.35 -3.46
N LEU A 580 12.56 21.85 -3.60
CA LEU A 580 11.95 20.86 -2.71
C LEU A 580 12.36 19.44 -3.11
N ASN A 581 12.41 18.54 -2.12
CA ASN A 581 12.65 17.12 -2.36
C ASN A 581 11.33 16.40 -2.66
N VAL A 582 11.12 16.04 -3.93
CA VAL A 582 9.88 15.38 -4.38
C VAL A 582 9.69 13.97 -3.84
N ASP A 583 10.77 13.26 -3.48
CA ASP A 583 10.68 11.90 -2.94
C ASP A 583 10.34 11.92 -1.44
N PHE A 584 10.58 13.05 -0.76
CA PHE A 584 10.38 13.22 0.68
C PHE A 584 9.58 14.49 1.00
N PRO A 585 8.29 14.55 0.62
CA PRO A 585 7.42 15.65 1.02
C PRO A 585 7.29 15.70 2.54
N ARG A 586 7.30 16.91 3.10
CA ARG A 586 7.22 17.14 4.54
C ARG A 586 5.89 16.62 5.10
N ASN A 587 5.94 16.12 6.33
CA ASN A 587 4.78 15.65 7.11
C ASN A 587 4.02 14.46 6.50
N LEU A 588 4.53 13.82 5.45
CA LEU A 588 3.87 12.71 4.78
C LEU A 588 4.82 11.50 4.73
N ALA A 589 4.24 10.33 4.94
CA ALA A 589 4.87 9.04 4.63
C ALA A 589 4.10 8.40 3.47
N LYS A 590 4.75 7.47 2.77
CA LYS A 590 4.18 6.81 1.58
C LYS A 590 2.84 6.10 1.88
N SER A 591 2.73 5.45 3.02
CA SER A 591 1.55 4.69 3.43
C SER A 591 1.15 5.07 4.86
N VAL A 592 -0.13 5.37 5.04
CA VAL A 592 -0.75 5.58 6.36
C VAL A 592 -1.22 4.22 6.88
N THR A 593 -0.39 3.57 7.69
CA THR A 593 -0.64 2.20 8.22
C THR A 593 -1.12 2.20 9.66
N VAL A 594 -1.25 3.38 10.28
CA VAL A 594 -1.74 3.59 11.63
C VAL A 594 -2.65 4.82 11.64
N GLU A 595 -3.59 4.87 12.58
CA GLU A 595 -4.50 6.01 12.81
C GLU A 595 -3.80 7.23 13.43
#